data_AF-A0A363RUX3-F1
#
_entry.id   AF-A0A363RUX3-F1
#
_cell.length_a   1.000
_cell.length_b   1.000
_cell.length_c   1.000
_cell.angle_alpha   90.00
_cell.angle_beta   90.00
_cell.angle_gamma   90.00
#
_symmetry.space_group_name_H-M   'P 1'
#
loop_
_entity.id
_entity.type
_entity.pdbx_description
1 polymer ?
#
loop_
_entity_poly.entity_id
_entity_poly.type
_entity_poly.pdbx_seq_one_letter_code
_entity_poly.pdbx_strand_id
1 'polypeptide(L)' 'MSRKDEQTNVRIPLELKEWLKTQAQAARRSVTAELVTRLEESRKAQEGRGLSGQELQVKGA' A
#
# COMPACT_ATOMS: atom_id res chain seq x y z
N MET A 1 -3.33 -22.05 -11.05
CA MET A 1 -3.26 -21.54 -9.67
C MET A 1 -3.68 -20.08 -9.68
N SER A 2 -4.97 -19.78 -9.52
CA SER A 2 -5.43 -18.40 -9.42
C SER A 2 -4.92 -17.81 -8.11
N ARG A 3 -4.20 -16.69 -8.17
CA ARG A 3 -3.91 -15.92 -6.95
C ARG A 3 -5.25 -15.54 -6.33
N LYS A 4 -5.41 -15.78 -5.02
CA LYS A 4 -6.63 -15.43 -4.27
C LYS A 4 -6.72 -13.92 -3.98
N ASP A 5 -5.67 -13.18 -4.30
CA ASP A 5 -5.55 -11.76 -4.00
C ASP A 5 -6.48 -10.95 -4.92
N GLU A 6 -7.28 -10.09 -4.30
CA GLU A 6 -8.12 -9.13 -5.02
C GLU A 6 -7.25 -8.09 -5.73
N GLN A 7 -7.63 -7.72 -6.95
CA GLN A 7 -6.95 -6.68 -7.71
C GLN A 7 -7.66 -5.35 -7.50
N THR A 8 -6.91 -4.35 -7.04
CA THR A 8 -7.39 -2.96 -6.96
C THR A 8 -6.72 -2.12 -8.03
N ASN A 9 -7.51 -1.35 -8.79
CA ASN A 9 -6.97 -0.38 -9.73
C ASN A 9 -6.62 0.91 -8.99
N VAL A 10 -5.32 1.23 -8.93
CA VAL A 10 -4.83 2.43 -8.24
C VAL A 10 -4.27 3.42 -9.26
N ARG A 11 -4.80 4.64 -9.25
CA ARG A 11 -4.22 5.76 -9.99
C ARG A 11 -3.15 6.41 -9.13
N ILE A 12 -1.93 6.42 -9.62
CA ILE A 12 -0.78 7.05 -8.94
C ILE A 12 -0.13 8.09 -9.87
N PRO A 13 0.39 9.20 -9.33
CA PRO A 13 1.18 10.16 -10.11
C PRO A 13 2.36 9.49 -10.81
N LEU A 14 2.74 10.01 -11.98
CA LEU A 14 3.82 9.44 -12.81
C LEU A 14 5.14 9.37 -12.04
N GLU A 15 5.54 10.47 -11.41
CA GLU A 15 6.80 10.56 -10.66
C GLU A 15 6.85 9.52 -9.55
N LEU A 16 5.74 9.31 -8.83
CA LEU A 16 5.66 8.31 -7.78
C LEU A 16 5.79 6.89 -8.34
N LYS A 17 5.20 6.62 -9.51
CA LYS A 17 5.33 5.33 -10.19
C LYS A 17 6.75 5.05 -10.64
N GLU A 18 7.45 6.06 -11.15
CA GLU A 18 8.85 5.94 -11.58
C GLU A 18 9.78 5.69 -10.40
N TRP A 19 9.60 6.46 -9.32
CA TRP A 19 10.32 6.22 -8.09
C TRP A 19 10.09 4.79 -7.57
N LEU A 20 8.85 4.32 -7.54
CA LEU A 20 8.52 2.97 -7.08
C LEU A 20 9.19 1.88 -7.93
N LYS A 21 9.30 2.07 -9.26
CA LYS A 21 10.04 1.15 -10.13
C LYS A 21 11.52 1.07 -9.78
N THR A 22 12.16 2.21 -9.54
CA THR A 22 13.57 2.26 -9.16
C THR A 22 13.81 1.56 -7.81
N GLN A 23 12.91 1.76 -6.83
CA GLN A 23 12.98 1.07 -5.54
C GLN A 23 12.83 -0.45 -5.68
N ALA A 24 11.84 -0.88 -6.48
CA ALA A 24 11.60 -2.30 -6.74
C ALA A 24 12.82 -2.97 -7.40
N GLN A 25 13.45 -2.30 -8.37
CA GLN A 25 14.66 -2.80 -9.03
C GLN A 25 15.83 -2.92 -8.04
N ALA A 26 16.07 -1.89 -7.23
CA ALA A 26 17.13 -1.90 -6.22
C ALA A 26 16.94 -3.05 -5.21
N ALA A 27 15.70 -3.33 -4.83
CA ALA A 27 15.35 -4.40 -3.90
C ALA A 27 15.12 -5.77 -4.57
N ARG A 28 15.38 -5.90 -5.88
CA ARG A 28 15.21 -7.13 -6.67
C ARG A 28 13.83 -7.77 -6.55
N ARG A 29 12.77 -6.96 -6.52
CA ARG A 29 11.37 -7.40 -6.46
C ARG A 29 10.51 -6.72 -7.53
N SER A 30 9.30 -7.23 -7.74
CA SER A 30 8.35 -6.60 -8.65
C SER A 30 7.80 -5.29 -8.05
N VAL A 31 7.32 -4.39 -8.90
CA VAL A 31 6.68 -3.13 -8.47
C VAL A 31 5.50 -3.40 -7.53
N THR A 32 4.71 -4.43 -7.81
CA THR A 32 3.60 -4.85 -6.93
C THR A 32 4.11 -5.32 -5.58
N ALA A 33 5.17 -6.13 -5.53
CA ALA A 33 5.74 -6.60 -4.28
C ALA A 33 6.32 -5.43 -3.45
N GLU A 34 7.01 -4.48 -4.10
CA GLU A 34 7.49 -3.25 -3.47
C GLU A 34 6.34 -2.44 -2.86
N LEU A 35 5.26 -2.25 -3.62
CA LEU A 35 4.07 -1.51 -3.17
C LEU A 35 3.45 -2.16 -1.93
N VAL A 36 3.22 -3.48 -1.98
CA VAL A 36 2.64 -4.23 -0.87
C VAL A 36 3.53 -4.12 0.37
N THR A 37 4.85 -4.34 0.25
CA THR A 37 5.76 -4.21 1.39
C THR A 37 5.67 -2.82 2.05
N ARG A 38 5.66 -1.74 1.25
CA ARG A 38 5.57 -0.37 1.79
C ARG A 38 4.23 -0.11 2.47
N LEU A 39 3.13 -0.65 1.94
CA LEU A 39 1.81 -0.54 2.56
C LEU A 39 1.76 -1.29 3.89
N GLU A 40 2.37 -2.49 3.97
CA GLU A 40 2.48 -3.25 5.21
C GLU A 40 3.35 -2.53 6.26
N GLU A 41 4.47 -1.95 5.85
CA GLU A 41 5.33 -1.14 6.71
C GLU A 41 4.59 0.09 7.24
N SER A 42 3.87 0.81 6.37
CA SER A 42 3.02 1.94 6.74
C SER A 42 1.93 1.53 7.73
N ARG A 43 1.26 0.39 7.49
CA ARG A 43 0.24 -0.15 8.40
C ARG A 43 0.82 -0.43 9.79
N LYS A 44 1.94 -1.16 9.86
CA LYS A 44 2.63 -1.46 11.13
C LYS A 44 3.05 -0.19 11.86
N ALA A 45 3.54 0.81 11.14
CA ALA A 45 3.92 2.11 11.71
C ALA A 45 2.72 2.88 12.28
N GLN A 46 1.53 2.77 11.69
CA GLN A 46 0.30 3.37 12.21
C GLN A 46 -0.21 2.63 13.45
N GLU A 47 -0.22 1.30 13.42
CA GLU A 47 -0.61 0.46 14.56
C GLU A 47 0.30 0.70 15.78
N GLY A 48 1.62 0.81 15.58
CA GLY A 48 2.59 1.10 16.65
C GLY A 48 2.54 2.54 17.19
N ARG A 49 1.95 3.48 16.45
CA ARG A 49 1.78 4.88 16.87
C ARG A 49 0.50 5.13 17.67
N GLY A 50 -0.29 4.09 17.96
CA GLY A 50 -1.57 4.25 18.66
C GLY A 50 -2.58 5.10 17.88
N LEU A 51 -2.40 5.26 16.57
CA LEU A 51 -3.37 5.90 15.69
C LEU A 51 -4.52 4.91 15.44
N SER A 52 -5.29 4.64 16.50
CA SER A 52 -6.66 4.17 16.42
C SER A 52 -7.52 5.31 15.87
N GLY A 53 -7.43 5.54 14.56
CA GLY A 53 -8.09 6.61 13.84
C GLY A 53 -9.04 6.07 12.78
N GLN A 54 -10.15 5.48 13.23
CA GLN A 54 -11.48 5.65 12.65
C GLN A 54 -12.46 5.14 13.72
N GLU A 55 -13.13 6.01 14.48
CA GLU A 55 -14.27 6.79 13.97
C GLU A 55 -15.15 5.92 13.08
N LEU A 56 -15.82 4.97 13.74
CA LEU A 56 -17.22 4.66 13.52
C LEU A 56 -18.03 5.96 13.44
N GLN A 57 -18.01 6.62 12.28
CA GLN A 57 -18.97 7.66 11.98
C GLN A 57 -19.51 7.49 10.57
N VAL A 58 -20.22 6.38 10.38
CA VAL A 58 -21.41 6.36 9.53
C VAL A 58 -22.62 6.51 10.46
N LYS A 59 -22.72 7.67 11.14
CA LYS A 59 -24.01 8.24 11.51
C LYS A 59 -24.46 9.04 10.29
N GLY A 60 -25.30 8.45 9.45
CA GLY A 60 -25.83 9.14 8.29
C GLY A 60 -26.49 8.22 7.27
N ALA A 61 -27.62 7.61 7.67
CA ALA A 61 -28.85 7.46 6.88
C ALA A 61 -29.85 6.64 7.69
#